data_AF-A0A9W8BH89-F1
#
_entry.id   AF-A0A9W8BH89-F1
#
_cell.length_a   1.000
_cell.length_b   1.000
_cell.length_c   1.000
_cell.angle_alpha   90.00
_cell.angle_beta   90.00
_cell.angle_gamma   90.00
#
_symmetry.space_group_name_H-M   'P 1'
#
loop_
_entity.id
_entity.type
_entity.pdbx_description
1 polymer ?
#
loop_
_entity_poly.entity_id
_entity_poly.type
_entity_poly.pdbx_seq_one_letter_code
_entity_poly.pdbx_strand_id
1 'polypeptide(L)'
;MYATLMDEGGERELNTLSDKKARTMTGSVVASLAHLKDIDGNDGAFFVFPDLSVRCEGVYRLKFSLFEIVGNQIFFCKSVMSTIFTVYSAKKFPGMEESTRLTKLFAEQGLKIRVRKEQKAARPKGVRSRPIATALHADNTPSGHRIHVPTWNADRHPATASA
;
A
#
# COMPACT_ATOMS: atom_id res chain seq x y z
N MET A 1 -7.03 -11.83 -22.93
CA MET A 1 -6.15 -12.49 -21.95
C MET A 1 -6.86 -12.60 -20.60
N TYR A 2 -6.71 -13.71 -19.91
CA TYR A 2 -7.34 -14.01 -18.62
C TYR A 2 -6.27 -14.20 -17.53
N ALA A 3 -6.45 -13.58 -16.38
CA ALA A 3 -5.55 -13.70 -15.22
C ALA A 3 -6.17 -14.63 -14.17
N THR A 4 -5.39 -15.60 -13.71
CA THR A 4 -5.72 -16.47 -12.57
C THR A 4 -4.67 -16.37 -11.47
N LEU A 5 -5.09 -16.64 -10.23
CA LEU A 5 -4.20 -16.70 -9.09
C LEU A 5 -3.64 -18.11 -8.93
N MET A 6 -2.34 -18.19 -8.74
CA MET A 6 -1.61 -19.43 -8.49
C MET A 6 -1.02 -19.39 -7.08
N ASP A 7 -0.77 -20.55 -6.50
CA ASP A 7 0.09 -20.63 -5.31
C ASP A 7 1.53 -20.14 -5.60
N GLU A 8 2.34 -20.02 -4.54
CA GLU A 8 3.73 -19.55 -4.63
C GLU A 8 4.59 -20.40 -5.59
N GLY A 9 4.40 -21.72 -5.54
CA GLY A 9 5.09 -22.68 -6.42
C GLY A 9 4.67 -22.57 -7.88
N GLY A 10 3.44 -22.14 -8.14
CA GLY A 10 2.88 -22.06 -9.49
C GLY A 10 2.24 -23.35 -9.98
N GLU A 11 2.04 -24.32 -9.09
CA GLU A 11 1.56 -25.66 -9.42
C GLU A 11 0.03 -25.74 -9.36
N ARG A 12 -0.61 -24.88 -8.55
CA ARG A 12 -2.05 -24.94 -8.30
C ARG A 12 -2.76 -23.63 -8.54
N GLU A 13 -3.82 -23.68 -9.33
CA GLU A 13 -4.79 -22.59 -9.47
C GLU A 13 -5.66 -22.45 -8.21
N LEU A 14 -5.76 -21.23 -7.70
CA LEU A 14 -6.53 -20.88 -6.51
C LEU A 14 -7.76 -20.10 -6.94
N ASN A 15 -8.84 -20.79 -7.32
CA ASN A 15 -10.04 -20.15 -7.87
C ASN A 15 -11.04 -19.69 -6.79
N THR A 16 -11.10 -20.38 -5.66
CA THR A 16 -12.09 -20.15 -4.59
C THR A 16 -11.41 -20.14 -3.23
N LEU A 17 -11.95 -19.33 -2.31
CA LEU A 17 -11.54 -19.34 -0.91
C LEU A 17 -11.81 -20.71 -0.26
N SER A 18 -11.12 -20.99 0.85
CA SER A 18 -11.22 -22.27 1.58
C SER A 18 -12.64 -22.60 2.05
N ASP A 19 -13.46 -21.59 2.34
CA ASP A 19 -14.86 -21.72 2.71
C ASP A 19 -15.80 -21.95 1.51
N LYS A 20 -15.25 -21.95 0.29
CA LYS A 20 -15.94 -22.06 -1.01
C LYS A 20 -16.99 -20.97 -1.28
N LYS A 21 -17.04 -19.89 -0.50
CA LYS A 21 -18.10 -18.88 -0.62
C LYS A 21 -17.79 -17.78 -1.64
N ALA A 22 -16.52 -17.52 -1.90
CA ALA A 22 -16.11 -16.44 -2.80
C ALA A 22 -14.89 -16.81 -3.65
N ARG A 23 -14.76 -16.15 -4.80
CA ARG A 23 -13.55 -16.20 -5.62
C ARG A 23 -12.39 -15.53 -4.88
N THR A 24 -11.20 -16.09 -5.02
CA THR A 24 -9.94 -15.55 -4.46
C THR A 24 -9.60 -14.18 -5.01
N MET A 25 -9.90 -13.95 -6.29
CA MET A 25 -9.68 -12.70 -7.01
C MET A 25 -10.96 -11.88 -7.17
N THR A 26 -10.79 -10.57 -7.29
CA THR A 26 -11.85 -9.61 -7.61
C THR A 26 -11.33 -8.52 -8.55
N GLY A 27 -12.22 -7.69 -9.08
CA GLY A 27 -11.94 -6.75 -10.17
C GLY A 27 -12.04 -7.41 -11.56
N SER A 28 -11.37 -6.80 -12.53
CA SER A 28 -11.29 -7.27 -13.92
C SER A 28 -10.13 -8.25 -14.13
N VAL A 29 -10.47 -9.54 -14.09
CA VAL A 29 -9.55 -10.65 -14.38
C VAL A 29 -9.38 -10.93 -15.87
N VAL A 30 -10.08 -10.19 -16.75
CA VAL A 30 -9.94 -10.29 -18.20
C VAL A 30 -9.44 -8.95 -18.73
N ALA A 31 -8.53 -9.00 -19.70
CA ALA A 31 -8.06 -7.85 -20.46
C ALA A 31 -8.14 -8.15 -21.96
N SER A 32 -8.68 -7.20 -22.72
CA SER A 32 -8.60 -7.19 -24.19
C SER A 32 -7.25 -6.65 -24.65
N LEU A 33 -6.90 -6.93 -25.91
CA LEU A 33 -5.72 -6.37 -26.55
C LEU A 33 -5.88 -4.85 -26.70
N ALA A 34 -4.88 -4.09 -26.25
CA ALA A 34 -4.79 -2.66 -26.46
C ALA A 34 -3.56 -2.34 -27.33
N HIS A 35 -3.76 -1.56 -28.39
CA HIS A 35 -2.67 -1.02 -29.20
C HIS A 35 -2.19 0.27 -28.53
N LEU A 36 -0.97 0.25 -28.02
CA LEU A 36 -0.35 1.36 -27.29
C LEU A 36 1.10 1.49 -27.71
N LYS A 37 1.67 2.67 -27.53
CA LYS A 37 3.09 2.94 -27.65
C LYS A 37 3.80 2.61 -26.34
N ASP A 38 4.94 1.94 -26.45
CA ASP A 38 5.82 1.64 -25.33
C ASP A 38 6.64 2.87 -24.86
N ILE A 39 7.60 2.65 -23.96
CA ILE A 39 8.47 3.72 -23.45
C ILE A 39 9.40 4.32 -24.50
N ASP A 40 9.68 3.60 -25.59
CA ASP A 40 10.56 4.02 -26.67
C ASP A 40 9.77 4.60 -27.86
N GLY A 41 8.44 4.61 -27.77
CA GLY A 41 7.52 5.17 -28.77
C GLY A 41 7.06 4.17 -29.82
N ASN A 42 7.46 2.90 -29.72
CA ASN A 42 7.11 1.85 -30.66
C ASN A 42 5.69 1.35 -30.41
N ASP A 43 4.94 1.13 -31.48
CA ASP A 43 3.61 0.54 -31.40
C ASP A 43 3.71 -0.94 -30.97
N GLY A 44 2.91 -1.30 -29.96
CA GLY A 44 2.87 -2.63 -29.38
C GLY A 44 1.46 -3.03 -28.98
N ALA A 45 1.32 -4.33 -28.68
CA ALA A 45 0.05 -4.93 -28.32
C ALA A 45 0.09 -5.41 -26.86
N PHE A 46 -0.68 -4.76 -26.00
CA PHE A 46 -0.60 -4.93 -24.55
C PHE A 46 -1.91 -5.45 -23.97
N PHE A 47 -1.82 -6.28 -22.93
CA PHE A 47 -2.94 -6.67 -22.08
C PHE A 47 -2.71 -6.05 -20.70
N VAL A 48 -3.62 -5.18 -20.27
CA VAL A 48 -3.46 -4.41 -19.03
C VAL A 48 -4.60 -4.72 -18.06
N PHE A 49 -4.24 -4.96 -16.80
CA PHE A 49 -5.16 -5.30 -15.72
C PHE A 49 -5.15 -4.19 -14.66
N PRO A 50 -5.89 -3.08 -14.88
CA PRO A 50 -5.81 -1.91 -13.99
C PRO A 50 -6.58 -2.06 -12.69
N ASP A 51 -7.48 -3.04 -12.63
CA ASP A 51 -8.30 -3.35 -11.48
C ASP A 51 -8.23 -4.86 -11.20
N LEU A 52 -7.18 -5.28 -10.50
CA LEU A 52 -6.96 -6.67 -10.12
C LEU A 52 -6.65 -6.71 -8.63
N SER A 53 -7.42 -7.50 -7.88
CA SER A 53 -7.27 -7.59 -6.43
C SER A 53 -7.38 -9.03 -5.95
N VAL A 54 -6.65 -9.35 -4.88
CA VAL A 54 -6.66 -10.65 -4.19
C VAL A 54 -7.22 -10.44 -2.79
N ARG A 55 -8.14 -11.32 -2.36
CA ARG A 55 -8.87 -11.14 -1.10
C ARG A 55 -8.08 -11.56 0.14
N CYS A 56 -7.24 -12.57 0.01
CA CYS A 56 -6.57 -13.19 1.14
C CYS A 56 -5.08 -12.90 1.12
N GLU A 57 -4.56 -12.67 2.32
CA GLU A 57 -3.13 -12.53 2.56
C GLU A 57 -2.40 -13.81 2.18
N GLY A 58 -1.20 -13.67 1.64
CA GLY A 58 -0.40 -14.80 1.21
C GLY A 58 0.66 -14.42 0.18
N VAL A 59 1.29 -15.45 -0.36
CA VAL A 59 2.33 -15.35 -1.38
C VAL A 59 1.86 -16.12 -2.60
N TYR A 60 1.85 -15.44 -3.74
CA TYR A 60 1.17 -15.92 -4.94
C TYR A 60 1.93 -15.57 -6.21
N ARG A 61 1.48 -16.16 -7.31
CA ARG A 61 1.79 -15.74 -8.68
C ARG A 61 0.51 -15.51 -9.46
N LEU A 62 0.58 -14.67 -10.49
CA LEU A 62 -0.47 -14.55 -11.50
C LEU A 62 -0.11 -15.40 -12.70
N LYS A 63 -1.06 -16.17 -13.22
CA LYS A 63 -0.95 -16.82 -14.52
C LYS A 63 -1.83 -16.07 -15.52
N PHE A 64 -1.23 -15.66 -16.63
CA PHE A 64 -1.90 -14.96 -17.71
C PHE A 64 -2.06 -15.91 -18.88
N SER A 65 -3.31 -16.25 -19.21
CA SER A 65 -3.66 -17.16 -20.31
C SER A 65 -4.24 -16.37 -21.47
N LEU A 66 -3.61 -16.49 -22.63
CA LEU A 66 -4.07 -15.90 -23.88
C LEU A 66 -5.07 -16.85 -24.56
N PHE A 67 -6.18 -16.28 -24.98
CA PHE A 67 -7.19 -16.96 -25.78
C PHE A 67 -7.47 -16.14 -27.02
N GLU A 68 -7.73 -16.85 -28.12
CA GLU A 68 -8.21 -16.30 -29.38
C GLU A 68 -9.66 -16.72 -29.59
N ILE A 69 -10.48 -15.81 -30.10
CA ILE A 69 -11.89 -16.07 -30.41
C ILE A 69 -12.02 -16.08 -31.92
N VAL A 70 -12.43 -17.23 -32.48
CA VAL A 70 -12.65 -17.40 -33.92
C VAL A 70 -14.09 -17.87 -34.13
N GLY A 71 -14.94 -17.00 -34.67
CA GLY A 71 -16.38 -17.22 -34.73
C GLY A 71 -16.97 -17.38 -33.33
N ASN A 72 -17.65 -18.51 -33.09
CA ASN A 72 -18.24 -18.86 -31.79
C ASN A 72 -17.35 -19.78 -30.94
N GLN A 73 -16.09 -19.98 -31.32
CA GLN A 73 -15.14 -20.86 -30.62
C GLN A 73 -14.04 -20.06 -29.94
N ILE A 74 -13.54 -20.59 -28.82
CA ILE A 74 -12.47 -20.01 -28.02
C ILE A 74 -11.29 -21.00 -28.01
N PHE A 75 -10.13 -20.54 -28.43
CA PHE A 75 -8.90 -21.33 -28.51
C PHE A 75 -7.90 -20.83 -27.49
N PHE A 76 -7.34 -21.75 -26.69
CA PHE A 76 -6.19 -21.43 -25.84
C PHE A 76 -4.94 -21.31 -26.70
N CYS A 77 -4.20 -20.22 -26.56
CA CYS A 77 -2.96 -20.00 -27.31
C CYS A 77 -1.73 -20.32 -26.47
N LYS A 78 -1.57 -19.64 -25.33
CA LYS A 78 -0.39 -19.73 -24.47
C LYS A 78 -0.68 -19.18 -23.09
N SER A 79 0.08 -19.58 -22.09
CA SER A 79 0.11 -18.92 -20.78
C SER A 79 1.51 -18.54 -20.34
N VAL A 80 1.61 -17.50 -19.52
CA VAL A 80 2.84 -17.06 -18.85
C VAL A 80 2.56 -16.77 -17.38
N MET A 81 3.55 -16.95 -16.51
CA MET A 81 3.43 -16.66 -15.08
C MET A 81 4.22 -15.43 -14.68
N SER A 82 3.69 -14.66 -13.73
CA SER A 82 4.41 -13.58 -13.10
C SER A 82 5.50 -14.09 -12.17
N THR A 83 6.35 -13.16 -11.74
CA THR A 83 7.13 -13.31 -10.50
C THR A 83 6.21 -13.45 -9.29
N ILE A 84 6.78 -13.92 -8.18
CA ILE A 84 6.09 -14.01 -6.90
C ILE A 84 5.75 -12.60 -6.39
N PHE A 85 4.59 -12.45 -5.76
CA PHE A 85 4.21 -11.24 -5.03
C PHE A 85 3.49 -11.59 -3.72
N THR A 86 3.49 -10.64 -2.78
CA THR A 86 2.89 -10.79 -1.47
C THR A 86 1.63 -9.94 -1.36
N VAL A 87 0.55 -10.55 -0.88
CA VAL A 87 -0.68 -9.86 -0.47
C VAL A 87 -0.61 -9.66 1.04
N TYR A 88 -0.54 -8.39 1.45
CA TYR A 88 -0.34 -8.01 2.84
C TYR A 88 -1.66 -7.75 3.56
N SER A 89 -1.64 -7.93 4.88
CA SER A 89 -2.64 -7.32 5.76
C SER A 89 -2.57 -5.81 5.68
N ALA A 90 -3.66 -5.12 6.03
CA ALA A 90 -3.67 -3.66 6.11
C ALA A 90 -2.57 -3.10 7.04
N LYS A 91 -2.21 -3.83 8.12
CA LYS A 91 -1.18 -3.41 9.07
C LYS A 91 0.25 -3.61 8.56
N LYS A 92 0.47 -4.64 7.74
CA LYS A 92 1.79 -4.99 7.18
C LYS A 92 2.04 -4.36 5.81
N PHE A 93 1.01 -3.74 5.23
CA PHE A 93 1.09 -3.21 3.88
C PHE A 93 2.11 -2.05 3.81
N PRO A 94 3.15 -2.15 2.98
CA PRO A 94 4.22 -1.15 2.92
C PRO A 94 3.79 0.17 2.27
N GLY A 95 2.56 0.25 1.76
CA GLY A 95 2.07 1.35 0.94
C GLY A 95 2.10 1.02 -0.54
N MET A 96 1.39 1.82 -1.34
CA MET A 96 1.41 1.69 -2.79
C MET A 96 2.65 2.38 -3.34
N GLU A 97 3.34 1.74 -4.28
CA GLU A 97 4.38 2.38 -5.06
C GLU A 97 3.81 3.48 -5.98
N GLU A 98 4.66 4.41 -6.39
CA GLU A 98 4.30 5.36 -7.43
C GLU A 98 4.10 4.65 -8.77
N SER A 99 3.33 5.28 -9.66
CA SER A 99 3.15 4.71 -11.00
C SER A 99 4.46 4.73 -11.78
N THR A 100 4.81 3.58 -12.37
CA THR A 100 5.97 3.46 -13.27
C THR A 100 5.81 4.38 -14.50
N ARG A 101 6.93 4.63 -15.22
CA ARG A 101 6.90 5.38 -16.48
C ARG A 101 5.93 4.76 -17.50
N LEU A 102 5.95 3.44 -17.65
CA LEU A 102 5.05 2.73 -18.56
C LEU A 102 3.57 2.93 -18.16
N THR A 103 3.26 2.85 -16.86
CA THR A 103 1.91 3.12 -16.34
C THR A 103 1.47 4.55 -16.63
N LYS A 104 2.33 5.55 -16.44
CA LYS A 104 2.01 6.96 -16.73
C LYS A 104 1.72 7.15 -18.24
N LEU A 105 2.59 6.61 -19.11
CA LEU A 105 2.42 6.67 -20.57
C LEU A 105 1.14 5.99 -21.07
N PHE A 106 0.79 4.83 -20.54
CA PHE A 106 -0.46 4.16 -20.93
C PHE A 106 -1.69 4.99 -20.52
N ALA A 107 -1.63 5.70 -19.39
CA ALA A 107 -2.71 6.57 -18.95
C ALA A 107 -2.89 7.78 -19.88
N GLU A 108 -1.77 8.38 -20.30
CA GLU A 108 -1.74 9.50 -21.26
C GLU A 108 -2.30 9.10 -22.63
N GLN A 109 -2.15 7.84 -23.02
CA GLN A 109 -2.74 7.26 -24.23
C GLN A 109 -4.23 6.89 -24.10
N GLY A 110 -4.87 7.28 -22.99
CA GLY A 110 -6.32 7.11 -22.78
C GLY A 110 -6.72 5.82 -22.07
N LEU A 111 -5.75 5.00 -21.62
CA LEU A 111 -6.06 3.83 -20.82
C LEU A 111 -6.52 4.27 -19.42
N LYS A 112 -7.71 3.83 -18.98
CA LYS A 112 -8.31 4.23 -17.69
C LYS A 112 -7.61 3.55 -16.51
N ILE A 113 -6.42 4.02 -16.16
CA ILE A 113 -5.57 3.46 -15.09
C ILE A 113 -5.25 4.54 -14.05
N ARG A 114 -5.19 4.14 -12.77
CA ARG A 114 -4.91 5.08 -11.68
C ARG A 114 -3.43 5.45 -11.67
N VAL A 115 -3.14 6.73 -11.93
CA VAL A 115 -1.79 7.29 -11.80
C VAL A 115 -1.57 7.79 -10.37
N ARG A 116 -0.51 7.31 -9.71
CA ARG A 116 -0.08 7.73 -8.38
C ARG A 116 1.25 8.48 -8.49
N LYS A 117 1.34 9.63 -7.82
CA LYS A 117 2.56 10.43 -7.69
C LYS A 117 3.26 10.07 -6.38
N GLU A 118 4.60 10.10 -6.37
CA GLU A 118 5.41 9.90 -5.17
C GLU A 118 4.90 10.79 -4.02
N GLN A 119 4.52 10.16 -2.91
CA GLN A 119 4.23 10.88 -1.67
C GLN A 119 5.57 11.15 -0.99
N LYS A 120 6.08 12.38 -1.11
CA LYS A 120 7.21 12.83 -0.29
C LYS A 120 6.87 12.55 1.16
N ALA A 121 7.67 11.74 1.85
CA ALA A 121 7.53 11.49 3.27
C ALA A 121 7.34 12.83 3.99
N ALA A 122 6.19 13.00 4.65
CA ALA A 122 5.91 14.22 5.39
C ALA A 122 7.02 14.41 6.42
N ARG A 123 7.83 15.46 6.24
CA ARG A 123 8.82 15.89 7.21
C ARG A 123 8.12 16.03 8.57
N PRO A 124 8.64 15.44 9.67
CA PRO A 124 7.97 15.57 10.96
C PRO A 124 7.81 17.06 11.25
N LYS A 125 6.56 17.50 11.48
CA LYS A 125 6.27 18.88 11.85
C LYS A 125 6.99 19.14 13.17
N GLY A 126 8.10 19.87 13.09
CA GLY A 126 8.83 20.33 14.26
C GLY A 126 7.86 20.99 15.23
N VAL A 127 7.96 20.56 16.49
CA VAL A 127 7.22 21.14 17.62
C VAL A 127 7.46 22.65 17.60
N ARG A 128 6.42 23.43 17.25
CA ARG A 128 6.46 24.89 17.41
C ARG A 128 6.41 25.18 18.91
N SER A 129 7.57 25.45 19.51
CA SER A 129 7.63 26.12 20.80
C SER A 129 6.98 27.50 20.66
N ARG A 130 5.92 27.75 21.42
CA ARG A 130 5.29 29.08 21.52
C ARG A 130 6.17 29.95 22.42
N PRO A 131 6.53 31.18 22.03
CA PRO A 131 7.20 32.10 22.95
C PRO A 131 6.19 32.62 23.99
N ILE A 132 6.58 32.60 25.26
CA ILE A 132 5.86 33.19 26.38
C ILE A 132 5.94 34.72 26.25
N ALA A 133 4.79 35.38 26.17
CA ALA A 133 4.70 36.84 26.28
C ALA A 133 4.68 37.23 27.77
N THR A 134 5.64 38.07 28.15
CA THR A 134 5.70 38.72 29.46
C THR A 134 4.77 39.93 29.46
N ALA A 135 3.80 39.99 30.36
CA ALA A 135 3.01 41.18 30.64
C ALA A 135 2.96 41.43 32.14
N LEU A 136 3.26 42.68 32.51
CA LEU A 136 3.41 43.23 33.86
C LEU A 136 2.07 43.74 34.40
N HIS A 137 1.91 43.66 35.74
CA HIS A 137 0.96 44.37 36.64
C HIS A 137 -0.54 43.99 36.50
N ALA A 138 -1.40 43.93 37.54
CA ALA A 138 -1.39 44.50 38.88
C ALA A 138 -2.26 43.65 39.86
N ASP A 139 -2.11 43.95 41.15
CA ASP A 139 -2.73 43.37 42.34
C ASP A 139 -4.26 43.19 42.34
N ASN A 140 -4.74 42.07 42.91
CA ASN A 140 -5.76 42.07 43.98
C ASN A 140 -5.95 40.66 44.60
N THR A 141 -5.53 40.49 45.86
CA THR A 141 -5.99 39.45 46.81
C THR A 141 -7.32 39.86 47.48
N PRO A 142 -8.07 39.02 48.23
CA PRO A 142 -7.73 37.69 48.78
C PRO A 142 -8.85 36.60 48.70
N SER A 143 -8.47 35.33 48.82
CA SER A 143 -8.98 34.37 49.84
C SER A 143 -8.79 32.90 49.44
N GLY A 144 -8.24 32.12 50.37
CA GLY A 144 -8.58 30.72 50.65
C GLY A 144 -8.43 29.67 49.54
N HIS A 145 -7.26 29.02 49.49
CA HIS A 145 -7.09 27.63 49.95
C HIS A 145 -5.74 27.07 49.51
N ARG A 146 -4.94 26.70 50.51
CA ARG A 146 -3.55 26.26 50.41
C ARG A 146 -3.56 24.73 50.32
N ILE A 147 -3.32 24.17 49.13
CA ILE A 147 -3.00 22.74 49.00
C ILE A 147 -1.49 22.60 48.80
N HIS A 148 -0.88 21.93 49.76
CA HIS A 148 0.55 21.69 49.90
C HIS A 148 0.95 20.48 49.05
N VAL A 149 1.73 20.69 47.99
CA VAL A 149 2.42 19.61 47.26
C VAL A 149 3.88 19.56 47.72
N PRO A 150 4.38 18.41 48.24
CA PRO A 150 5.77 18.31 48.68
C PRO A 150 6.71 18.27 47.47
N THR A 151 7.72 19.13 47.47
CA THR A 151 8.85 19.05 46.53
C THR A 151 9.84 17.99 47.02
N TRP A 152 10.12 17.03 46.15
CA TRP A 152 11.16 16.02 46.31
C TRP A 152 12.54 16.69 46.24
N ASN A 153 13.34 16.60 47.29
CA ASN A 153 14.68 17.17 47.33
C ASN A 153 15.71 16.06 47.09
N ALA A 154 16.32 16.07 45.91
CA ALA A 154 17.45 15.21 45.59
C ALA A 154 18.72 15.86 46.11
N ASP A 155 19.15 15.48 47.32
CA ASP A 155 20.54 15.53 47.77
C ASP A 155 20.66 14.87 49.14
N ARG A 156 21.10 13.61 49.14
CA ARG A 156 21.83 12.98 50.25
C ARG A 156 22.39 11.61 49.82
N HIS A 157 23.59 11.63 49.26
CA HIS A 157 24.65 10.68 49.62
C HIS A 157 25.40 11.28 50.83
N PRO A 158 26.12 10.52 51.69
CA PRO A 158 26.98 9.41 51.29
C PRO A 158 27.15 8.24 52.30
N ALA A 159 28.00 7.30 51.87
CA ALA A 159 29.02 6.59 52.64
C ALA A 159 28.68 5.29 53.42
N THR A 160 29.11 4.18 52.79
CA THR A 160 30.07 3.16 53.28
C THR A 160 29.83 2.31 54.55
N ALA A 161 30.10 1.01 54.32
CA ALA A 161 30.91 0.08 55.12
C ALA A 161 30.24 -0.88 56.13
N SER A 162 30.33 -2.17 55.75
CA SER A 162 30.86 -3.31 56.51
C SER A 162 30.16 -3.77 57.80
N ALA A 163 29.67 -5.02 57.75
CA ALA A 163 30.16 -6.15 58.54
C ALA A 163 29.69 -7.46 57.88
#